data_AF-A0A4R8QMX4-F1
#
_entry.id   AF-A0A4R8QMX4-F1
#
_cell.length_a   1.000
_cell.length_b   1.000
_cell.length_c   1.000
_cell.angle_alpha   90.00
_cell.angle_beta   90.00
_cell.angle_gamma   90.00
#
_symmetry.space_group_name_H-M   'P 1'
#
loop_
_entity.id
_entity.type
_entity.pdbx_description
1 polymer ?
#
loop_
_entity_poly.entity_id
_entity_poly.type
_entity_poly.pdbx_seq_one_letter_code
_entity_poly.pdbx_strand_id
1 'polypeptide(L)'
;MSTPPQCGLVPPGAKRSLMWTYTEDANGLISRQMPIVDSAYHDPDTWEVKKAEPGHRCMAGPPAIDVYCHNLAAGPRDQFEAVRWTFCRGINELMIRLGDLLGKGRCKLHSLNATEFSVTVIVETRLKKGEMSENMIAARLFGSDE
;
A
#
# COMPACT_ATOMS: atom_id res chain seq x y z
N MET A 1 -31.31 -1.70 35.95
CA MET A 1 -30.95 -1.77 34.51
C MET A 1 -29.48 -2.17 34.45
N SER A 2 -29.18 -3.38 33.96
CA SER A 2 -27.79 -3.88 33.86
C SER A 2 -27.15 -3.41 32.57
N THR A 3 -25.98 -2.80 32.66
CA THR A 3 -25.15 -2.40 31.52
C THR A 3 -24.82 -3.63 30.66
N PRO A 4 -24.97 -3.59 29.33
CA PRO A 4 -24.58 -4.72 28.49
C PRO A 4 -23.07 -4.95 28.61
N PRO A 5 -22.60 -6.20 28.60
CA PRO A 5 -21.18 -6.50 28.64
C PRO A 5 -20.52 -5.89 27.40
N GLN A 6 -19.53 -5.02 27.62
CA GLN A 6 -18.66 -4.55 26.53
C GLN A 6 -17.96 -5.79 25.95
N CYS A 7 -18.26 -6.10 24.68
CA CYS A 7 -17.41 -6.99 23.89
C CYS A 7 -16.03 -6.33 23.82
N GLY A 8 -15.12 -6.78 24.67
CA GLY A 8 -13.71 -6.42 24.55
C GLY A 8 -13.25 -6.81 23.15
N LEU A 9 -12.67 -5.86 22.43
CA LEU A 9 -12.02 -6.16 21.16
C LEU A 9 -11.00 -7.26 21.42
N VAL A 10 -11.12 -8.37 20.67
CA VAL A 10 -10.15 -9.47 20.73
C VAL A 10 -8.76 -8.84 20.47
N PRO A 11 -7.76 -9.10 21.33
CA PRO A 11 -6.41 -8.61 21.08
C PRO A 11 -6.00 -9.01 19.66
N PRO A 12 -5.43 -8.10 18.86
CA PRO A 12 -4.98 -8.47 17.53
C PRO A 12 -4.03 -9.66 17.67
N GLY A 13 -4.42 -10.79 17.07
CA GLY A 13 -3.62 -12.01 17.09
C GLY A 13 -2.23 -11.73 16.53
N ALA A 14 -1.28 -12.64 16.79
CA ALA A 14 0.05 -12.57 16.19
C ALA A 14 -0.09 -12.23 14.71
N LYS A 15 0.59 -11.15 14.26
CA LYS A 15 0.53 -10.65 12.87
C LYS A 15 0.66 -11.84 11.92
N ARG A 16 -0.45 -12.30 11.36
CA ARG A 16 -0.42 -13.34 10.34
C ARG A 16 0.10 -12.65 9.10
N SER A 17 1.30 -13.04 8.66
CA SER A 17 1.76 -12.65 7.33
C SER A 17 0.74 -13.17 6.33
N LEU A 18 0.07 -12.26 5.63
CA LEU A 18 -0.75 -12.65 4.49
C LEU A 18 0.19 -13.29 3.46
N MET A 19 -0.15 -14.50 3.05
CA MET A 19 0.60 -15.25 2.06
C MET A 19 -0.10 -15.08 0.73
N TRP A 20 0.65 -14.97 -0.35
CA TRP A 20 0.11 -14.86 -1.71
C TRP A 20 0.73 -15.91 -2.61
N THR A 21 -0.04 -16.42 -3.56
CA THR A 21 0.50 -17.28 -4.63
C THR A 21 1.41 -16.49 -5.56
N TYR A 22 2.23 -17.23 -6.29
CA TYR A 22 3.20 -16.67 -7.21
C TYR A 22 3.06 -17.37 -8.57
N THR A 23 2.94 -16.59 -9.64
CA THR A 23 2.94 -17.09 -11.01
C THR A 23 3.96 -16.31 -11.83
N GLU A 24 5.05 -16.99 -12.22
CA GLU A 24 5.99 -16.54 -13.25
C GLU A 24 5.33 -16.72 -14.61
N ASP A 25 5.25 -15.64 -15.39
CA ASP A 25 5.01 -15.81 -16.82
C ASP A 25 6.29 -16.26 -17.55
N ALA A 26 6.17 -16.60 -18.83
CA ALA A 26 7.28 -17.07 -19.66
C ALA A 26 8.45 -16.07 -19.76
N ASN A 27 8.24 -14.81 -19.37
CA ASN A 27 9.24 -13.75 -19.40
C ASN A 27 9.86 -13.50 -18.01
N GLY A 28 9.50 -14.31 -17.00
CA GLY A 28 9.99 -14.16 -15.63
C GLY A 28 9.35 -12.99 -14.87
N LEU A 29 8.29 -12.37 -15.40
CA LEU A 29 7.53 -11.36 -14.67
C LEU A 29 6.54 -12.04 -13.72
N ILE A 30 6.42 -11.48 -12.52
CA ILE A 30 5.40 -11.87 -11.53
C ILE A 30 4.05 -11.38 -12.05
N SER A 31 3.30 -12.27 -12.69
CA SER A 31 2.11 -11.88 -13.45
C SER A 31 0.85 -11.80 -12.58
N ARG A 32 0.71 -12.68 -11.57
CA ARG A 32 -0.48 -12.73 -10.69
C ARG A 32 -0.14 -13.22 -9.28
N GLN A 33 -0.78 -12.59 -8.29
CA GLN A 33 -0.70 -12.91 -6.87
C GLN A 33 -2.11 -13.08 -6.30
N MET A 34 -2.45 -14.26 -5.79
CA MET A 34 -3.76 -14.52 -5.17
C MET A 34 -3.60 -14.66 -3.66
N PRO A 35 -4.49 -14.05 -2.85
CA PRO A 35 -4.39 -14.16 -1.41
C PRO A 35 -4.62 -15.61 -0.98
N ILE A 36 -3.77 -16.08 -0.07
CA ILE A 36 -3.91 -17.38 0.57
C ILE A 36 -4.56 -17.16 1.94
N VAL A 37 -5.74 -17.74 2.11
CA VAL A 37 -6.51 -17.75 3.37
C VAL A 37 -6.68 -19.20 3.79
N ASP A 38 -6.27 -19.54 5.01
CA ASP A 38 -6.33 -20.91 5.55
C ASP A 38 -5.74 -21.97 4.59
N SER A 39 -4.59 -21.65 3.99
CA SER A 39 -3.89 -22.48 3.00
C SER A 39 -4.65 -22.73 1.69
N ALA A 40 -5.61 -21.86 1.34
CA ALA A 40 -6.34 -21.92 0.07
C ALA A 40 -6.36 -20.57 -0.66
N TYR A 41 -6.46 -20.60 -1.99
CA TYR A 41 -6.55 -19.42 -2.85
C TYR A 41 -7.51 -19.66 -4.02
N HIS A 42 -7.98 -18.59 -4.65
CA HIS A 42 -8.86 -18.66 -5.80
C HIS A 42 -8.04 -18.70 -7.11
N ASP A 43 -8.25 -19.71 -7.95
CA ASP A 43 -7.63 -19.77 -9.27
C ASP A 43 -8.42 -18.90 -10.27
N PRO A 44 -7.81 -17.86 -10.87
CA PRO A 44 -8.52 -16.96 -11.79
C PRO A 44 -8.79 -17.58 -13.17
N ASP A 45 -8.08 -18.63 -13.56
CA ASP A 45 -8.22 -19.26 -14.88
C ASP A 45 -9.27 -20.38 -14.83
N THR A 46 -9.36 -21.11 -13.71
CA THR A 46 -10.35 -22.18 -13.53
C THR A 46 -11.56 -21.78 -12.68
N TRP A 47 -11.48 -20.67 -11.95
CA TRP A 47 -12.49 -20.23 -10.97
C TRP A 47 -12.72 -21.18 -9.79
N GLU A 48 -11.78 -22.10 -9.55
CA GLU A 48 -11.84 -23.06 -8.46
C GLU A 48 -10.99 -22.61 -7.27
N VAL A 49 -11.38 -23.05 -6.07
CA VAL A 49 -10.55 -22.88 -4.88
C VAL A 49 -9.49 -23.98 -4.83
N LYS A 50 -8.21 -23.59 -4.85
CA LYS A 50 -7.06 -24.49 -4.79
C LYS A 50 -6.34 -24.37 -3.46
N LYS A 51 -5.70 -25.46 -3.01
CA LYS A 51 -4.88 -25.46 -1.80
C LYS A 51 -3.43 -25.10 -2.12
N ALA A 52 -2.84 -24.27 -1.27
CA ALA A 52 -1.40 -24.04 -1.24
C ALA A 52 -0.72 -25.25 -0.59
N GLU A 53 -0.09 -26.10 -1.40
CA GLU A 53 0.65 -27.27 -0.93
C GLU A 53 1.96 -26.86 -0.20
N PRO A 54 2.49 -27.70 0.70
CA PRO A 54 3.82 -27.50 1.27
C PRO A 54 4.89 -27.35 0.19
N GLY A 55 5.65 -26.25 0.21
CA GLY A 55 6.69 -25.96 -0.79
C GLY A 55 6.22 -25.16 -2.00
N HIS A 56 4.93 -24.80 -2.09
CA HIS A 56 4.46 -23.82 -3.06
C HIS A 56 5.24 -22.51 -2.86
N ARG A 57 5.78 -21.92 -3.93
CA ARG A 57 6.39 -20.58 -3.83
C ARG A 57 5.29 -19.60 -3.47
N CYS A 58 5.33 -19.10 -2.23
CA CYS A 58 4.42 -18.09 -1.73
C CYS A 58 5.23 -16.88 -1.30
N MET A 59 4.71 -15.69 -1.59
CA MET A 59 5.27 -14.47 -1.02
C MET A 59 4.53 -14.14 0.27
N ALA A 60 5.29 -13.95 1.34
CA ALA A 60 4.79 -13.37 2.57
C ALA A 60 4.82 -11.86 2.44
N GLY A 61 3.66 -11.21 2.56
CA GLY A 61 3.58 -9.76 2.59
C GLY A 61 2.14 -9.30 2.63
N PRO A 62 1.81 -8.21 3.34
CA PRO A 62 0.55 -7.52 3.06
C PRO A 62 0.51 -7.18 1.55
N PRO A 63 -0.66 -7.23 0.89
CA PRO A 63 -0.74 -6.71 -0.47
C PRO A 63 -0.21 -5.29 -0.42
N ALA A 64 0.72 -5.00 -1.30
CA ALA A 64 1.40 -3.73 -1.26
C ALA A 64 0.36 -2.61 -1.37
N ILE A 65 0.50 -1.59 -0.52
CA ILE A 65 -0.50 -0.53 -0.38
C ILE A 65 -0.50 0.29 -1.66
N ASP A 66 -1.64 0.37 -2.33
CA ASP A 66 -1.81 1.21 -3.51
C ASP A 66 -1.99 2.67 -3.06
N VAL A 67 -1.02 3.52 -3.38
CA VAL A 67 -1.02 4.91 -2.96
C VAL A 67 -1.26 5.81 -4.16
N TYR A 68 -2.26 6.67 -4.04
CA TYR A 68 -2.57 7.71 -5.02
C TYR A 68 -2.41 9.09 -4.38
N CYS A 69 -1.55 9.93 -4.95
CA CYS A 69 -1.36 11.31 -4.50
C CYS A 69 -1.76 12.28 -5.61
N HIS A 70 -2.64 13.23 -5.29
CA HIS A 70 -3.16 14.23 -6.23
C HIS A 70 -2.96 15.64 -5.70
N ASN A 71 -2.55 16.57 -6.57
CA ASN A 71 -2.32 17.97 -6.24
C ASN A 71 -3.47 18.86 -6.72
N LEU A 72 -4.13 19.55 -5.79
CA LEU A 72 -5.21 20.50 -6.09
C LEU A 72 -4.74 21.78 -6.79
N ALA A 73 -3.47 22.15 -6.62
CA ALA A 73 -2.90 23.34 -7.21
C ALA A 73 -2.33 23.11 -8.62
N ALA A 74 -2.65 21.99 -9.28
CA ALA A 74 -2.16 21.68 -10.62
C ALA A 74 -2.56 22.78 -11.63
N GLY A 75 -1.60 23.66 -11.93
CA GLY A 75 -1.71 24.72 -12.94
C GLY A 75 -0.84 24.44 -14.18
N PRO A 76 -0.81 25.35 -15.18
CA PRO A 76 -0.10 25.10 -16.42
C PRO A 76 1.44 25.14 -16.27
N ARG A 77 2.10 24.15 -16.91
CA ARG A 77 3.55 23.86 -17.06
C ARG A 77 4.31 23.40 -15.80
N ASP A 78 4.81 22.17 -15.87
CA ASP A 78 5.86 21.52 -15.03
C ASP A 78 5.55 21.37 -13.52
N GLN A 79 4.35 21.71 -13.07
CA GLN A 79 3.90 21.44 -11.71
C GLN A 79 3.56 19.95 -11.51
N PHE A 80 3.77 19.45 -10.31
CA PHE A 80 3.30 18.12 -9.91
C PHE A 80 1.77 18.06 -9.96
N GLU A 81 1.20 17.15 -10.75
CA GLU A 81 -0.25 16.96 -10.86
C GLU A 81 -0.73 15.78 -10.00
N ALA A 82 -0.16 14.60 -10.26
CA ALA A 82 -0.47 13.39 -9.52
C ALA A 82 0.65 12.35 -9.64
N VAL A 83 0.67 11.40 -8.72
CA VAL A 83 1.47 10.17 -8.83
C VAL A 83 0.76 9.02 -8.15
N ARG A 84 0.85 7.84 -8.75
CA ARG A 84 0.41 6.56 -8.18
C ARG A 84 1.61 5.66 -7.98
N TRP A 85 1.66 4.96 -6.85
CA TRP A 85 2.69 3.99 -6.58
C TRP A 85 2.26 2.91 -5.60
N THR A 86 3.10 1.89 -5.50
CA THR A 86 2.88 0.74 -4.63
C THR A 86 3.87 0.81 -3.46
N PHE A 87 3.37 0.62 -2.24
CA PHE A 87 4.19 0.65 -1.03
C PHE A 87 4.16 -0.70 -0.31
N CYS A 88 5.29 -1.40 -0.29
CA CYS A 88 5.36 -2.81 0.12
C CYS A 88 5.52 -3.02 1.64
N ARG A 89 5.46 -1.97 2.46
CA ARG A 89 5.54 -2.06 3.93
C ARG A 89 4.16 -1.80 4.55
N GLY A 90 4.04 -1.97 5.86
CA GLY A 90 2.77 -1.79 6.57
C GLY A 90 2.26 -0.35 6.57
N ILE A 91 0.96 -0.17 6.74
CA ILE A 91 0.28 1.14 6.70
C ILE A 91 0.86 2.14 7.72
N ASN A 92 1.24 1.69 8.92
CA ASN A 92 1.84 2.56 9.92
C ASN A 92 3.16 3.19 9.42
N GLU A 93 3.99 2.41 8.72
CA GLU A 93 5.24 2.91 8.14
C GLU A 93 4.96 3.92 7.02
N LEU A 94 3.96 3.65 6.19
CA LEU A 94 3.52 4.60 5.16
C LEU A 94 3.08 5.93 5.78
N MET A 95 2.30 5.88 6.86
CA MET A 95 1.82 7.09 7.54
C MET A 95 2.96 7.89 8.18
N ILE A 96 3.96 7.23 8.76
CA ILE A 96 5.15 7.88 9.32
C ILE A 96 5.91 8.61 8.20
N ARG A 97 6.22 7.91 7.10
CA ARG A 97 6.96 8.47 5.95
C ARG A 97 6.20 9.59 5.23
N LEU A 98 4.86 9.48 5.14
CA LEU A 98 4.01 10.58 4.68
C LEU A 98 4.08 11.77 5.64
N GLY A 99 4.08 11.53 6.96
CA GLY A 99 4.31 12.54 7.98
C GLY A 99 5.64 13.27 7.79
N ASP A 100 6.73 12.55 7.50
CA ASP A 100 8.05 13.14 7.23
C ASP A 100 8.06 13.99 5.96
N LEU A 101 7.36 13.56 4.90
CA LEU A 101 7.19 14.35 3.68
C LEU A 101 6.46 15.68 3.99
N LEU A 102 5.38 15.62 4.76
CA LEU A 102 4.55 16.78 5.10
C LEU A 102 5.25 17.71 6.11
N GLY A 103 6.01 17.15 7.06
CA GLY A 103 6.76 17.88 8.08
C GLY A 103 7.82 18.81 7.52
N LYS A 104 8.29 18.58 6.28
CA LYS A 104 9.20 19.49 5.55
C LYS A 104 8.53 20.81 5.13
N GLY A 105 7.20 20.94 5.23
CA GLY A 105 6.46 22.18 4.96
C GLY A 105 6.39 22.61 3.49
N ARG A 106 6.87 21.78 2.55
CA ARG A 106 6.85 22.07 1.10
C ARG A 106 5.54 21.69 0.41
N CYS A 107 4.65 21.02 1.14
CA CYS A 107 3.40 20.46 0.64
C CYS A 107 2.37 20.49 1.78
N LYS A 108 1.15 20.91 1.49
CA LYS A 108 0.05 20.96 2.45
C LYS A 108 -0.89 19.80 2.22
N LEU A 109 -1.17 19.01 3.26
CA LEU A 109 -2.19 17.97 3.21
C LEU A 109 -3.60 18.61 3.26
N HIS A 110 -4.46 18.22 2.31
CA HIS A 110 -5.88 18.60 2.29
C HIS A 110 -6.78 17.47 2.74
N SER A 111 -6.54 16.26 2.24
CA SER A 111 -7.32 15.08 2.60
C SER A 111 -6.45 13.82 2.56
N LEU A 112 -6.76 12.88 3.45
CA LEU A 112 -6.16 11.56 3.50
C LEU A 112 -7.28 10.55 3.72
N ASN A 113 -7.48 9.67 2.76
CA ASN A 113 -8.32 8.49 2.93
C ASN A 113 -7.42 7.26 2.96
N ALA A 114 -7.53 6.44 4.01
CA ALA A 114 -6.64 5.32 4.23
C ALA A 114 -7.43 4.07 4.60
N THR A 115 -7.19 3.02 3.83
CA THR A 115 -7.60 1.64 4.13
C THR A 115 -6.34 0.80 4.31
N GLU A 116 -6.50 -0.44 4.77
CA GLU A 116 -5.36 -1.35 4.97
C GLU A 116 -4.49 -1.53 3.70
N PHE A 117 -5.11 -1.43 2.52
CA PHE A 117 -4.47 -1.77 1.24
C PHE A 117 -4.49 -0.65 0.20
N SER A 118 -5.10 0.50 0.52
CA SER A 118 -5.15 1.64 -0.38
C SER A 118 -5.15 2.96 0.39
N VAL A 119 -4.35 3.91 -0.07
CA VAL A 119 -4.24 5.25 0.50
C VAL A 119 -4.37 6.30 -0.60
N THR A 120 -5.33 7.20 -0.46
CA THR A 120 -5.49 8.37 -1.30
C THR A 120 -5.09 9.62 -0.53
N VAL A 121 -4.12 10.36 -1.04
CA VAL A 121 -3.60 11.60 -0.48
C VAL A 121 -3.95 12.74 -1.42
N ILE A 122 -4.66 13.75 -0.92
CA ILE A 122 -4.91 14.99 -1.64
C ILE A 122 -4.06 16.07 -1.00
N VAL A 123 -3.22 16.70 -1.79
CA VAL A 123 -2.29 17.73 -1.35
C VAL A 123 -2.45 19.03 -2.14
N GLU A 124 -1.85 20.09 -1.63
CA GLU A 124 -1.65 21.34 -2.35
C GLU A 124 -0.17 21.71 -2.28
N THR A 125 0.44 21.84 -3.46
CA THR A 125 1.84 22.26 -3.58
C THR A 125 2.09 22.96 -4.90
N ARG A 126 3.11 23.84 -4.92
CA ARG A 126 3.63 24.49 -6.14
C ARG A 126 4.91 23.83 -6.65
N LEU A 127 5.32 22.70 -6.05
CA LEU A 127 6.50 21.96 -6.46
C LEU A 127 6.37 21.48 -7.90
N LYS A 128 7.50 21.49 -8.61
CA LYS A 128 7.62 20.81 -9.88
C LYS A 128 7.60 19.31 -9.69
N LYS A 129 7.31 18.58 -10.78
CA LYS A 129 7.29 17.10 -10.75
C LYS A 129 8.61 16.52 -10.24
N GLY A 130 9.76 17.02 -10.72
CA GLY A 130 11.08 16.55 -10.29
C GLY A 130 11.33 16.80 -8.80
N GLU A 131 11.02 18.00 -8.33
CA GLU A 131 11.18 18.35 -6.91
C GLU A 131 10.29 17.48 -6.02
N MET A 132 9.03 17.23 -6.40
CA MET A 132 8.14 16.37 -5.63
C MET A 132 8.69 14.94 -5.55
N SER A 133 9.15 14.38 -6.67
CA SER A 133 9.77 13.04 -6.71
C SER A 133 10.99 12.95 -5.79
N GLU A 134 11.88 13.93 -5.82
CA GLU A 134 13.05 13.99 -4.92
C GLU A 134 12.64 14.02 -3.45
N ASN A 135 11.61 14.81 -3.11
CA ASN A 135 11.11 14.89 -1.73
C ASN A 135 10.48 13.56 -1.28
N MET A 136 9.78 12.85 -2.16
CA MET A 136 9.20 11.53 -1.88
C MET A 136 10.28 10.45 -1.74
N ILE A 137 11.34 10.47 -2.58
CA ILE A 137 12.52 9.60 -2.42
C ILE A 137 13.20 9.88 -1.08
N ALA A 138 13.42 11.15 -0.75
CA ALA A 138 14.04 11.55 0.52
C ALA A 138 13.17 11.19 1.74
N ALA A 139 11.86 11.02 1.57
CA ALA A 139 10.95 10.49 2.59
C ALA A 139 10.83 8.96 2.56
N ARG A 140 11.61 8.28 1.70
CA ARG A 140 11.59 6.82 1.48
C ARG A 140 10.20 6.29 1.10
N LEU A 141 9.40 7.10 0.41
CA LEU A 141 8.11 6.68 -0.16
C LEU A 141 8.30 5.94 -1.49
N PHE A 142 9.45 6.14 -2.15
CA PHE A 142 9.90 5.42 -3.33
C PHE A 142 11.20 4.65 -3.04
N GLY A 143 11.36 3.49 -3.69
CA GLY A 143 12.56 2.66 -3.62
C GLY A 143 12.51 1.61 -2.50
N SER A 144 13.14 0.45 -2.76
CA SER A 144 13.50 -0.51 -1.72
C SER A 144 14.60 0.09 -0.87
N ASP A 145 14.47 0.02 0.45
CA ASP A 145 15.62 0.25 1.33
C ASP A 145 16.64 -0.85 1.00
N GLU A 146 17.75 -0.51 0.35
CA GLU A 146 18.95 -1.37 0.27
C GLU A 146 19.53 -1.61 1.66
#